data_AF-A0A969HUL1-F1
#
_entry.id   AF-A0A969HUL1-F1
#
_cell.length_a   1.000
_cell.length_b   1.000
_cell.length_c   1.000
_cell.angle_alpha   90.00
_cell.angle_beta   90.00
_cell.angle_gamma   90.00
#
_symmetry.space_group_name_H-M   'P 1'
#
loop_
_entity.id
_entity.type
_entity.pdbx_description
1 polymer ?
#
loop_
_entity_poly.entity_id
_entity_poly.type
_entity_poly.pdbx_seq_one_letter_code
_entity_poly.pdbx_strand_id
1 'polypeptide(L)'
;MTGAELQAAKDLMEELPWSLGSRVSRRYRAGGGTQIDLRRIFRSNVQFADEFLTIPTRSRKTKPRPLVLLCDISGSMERYTRLLLHFTHTLANTMYQVESFVFSTHLTRITQHIRRKSVDVALRDVGTSVSDWG
;
A
#
# COMPACT_ATOMS: atom_id res chain seq x y z
N MET A 1 -2.17 -29.29 11.15
CA MET A 1 -1.91 -28.11 11.99
C MET A 1 -3.09 -27.88 12.91
N THR A 2 -2.80 -27.56 14.16
CA THR A 2 -3.73 -27.52 15.30
C THR A 2 -4.44 -26.15 15.35
N GLY A 3 -5.67 -26.10 15.87
CA GLY A 3 -6.44 -24.85 15.96
C GLY A 3 -5.73 -23.72 16.71
N ALA A 4 -4.76 -24.05 17.55
CA ALA A 4 -3.91 -23.10 18.26
C ALA A 4 -3.03 -22.25 17.33
N GLU A 5 -2.48 -22.83 16.25
CA GLU A 5 -1.64 -22.09 15.28
C GLU A 5 -2.48 -21.10 14.47
N LEU A 6 -3.73 -21.48 14.14
CA LEU A 6 -4.68 -20.59 13.46
C LEU A 6 -5.07 -19.41 14.35
N GLN A 7 -5.29 -19.65 15.64
CA GLN A 7 -5.64 -18.59 16.58
C GLN A 7 -4.45 -17.65 16.80
N ALA A 8 -3.25 -18.19 17.03
CA ALA A 8 -2.04 -17.39 17.15
C ALA A 8 -1.79 -16.50 15.92
N ALA A 9 -2.01 -17.02 14.71
CA ALA A 9 -1.88 -16.23 13.49
C ALA A 9 -2.92 -15.08 13.39
N LYS A 10 -4.16 -15.31 13.84
CA LYS A 10 -5.20 -14.27 13.91
C LYS A 10 -4.85 -13.20 14.93
N ASP A 11 -4.42 -13.60 16.12
CA ASP A 11 -4.07 -12.68 17.20
C ASP A 11 -2.89 -11.79 16.77
N LEU A 12 -1.85 -12.38 16.15
CA LEU A 12 -0.73 -11.64 15.57
C LEU A 12 -1.16 -10.65 14.49
N MET A 13 -2.15 -11.03 13.69
CA MET A 13 -2.74 -10.16 12.66
C MET A 13 -3.54 -9.01 13.26
N GLU A 14 -4.27 -9.22 14.35
CA GLU A 14 -5.06 -8.18 15.02
C GLU A 14 -4.16 -7.20 15.79
N GLU A 15 -3.09 -7.69 16.41
CA GLU A 15 -2.15 -6.89 17.20
C GLU A 15 -1.17 -6.06 16.35
N LEU A 16 -1.06 -6.33 15.05
CA LEU A 16 -0.16 -5.58 14.16
C LEU A 16 -0.54 -4.09 14.15
N PRO A 17 0.37 -3.18 14.57
CA PRO A 17 0.07 -1.75 14.57
C PRO A 17 -0.04 -1.25 13.13
N TRP A 18 -1.28 -1.02 12.68
CA TRP A 18 -1.62 -0.63 11.31
C TRP A 18 -1.18 0.78 10.89
N SER A 19 -0.36 1.45 11.68
CA SER A 19 0.23 2.75 11.33
C SER A 19 1.59 2.55 10.67
N LEU A 20 1.59 2.44 9.34
CA LEU A 20 2.83 2.42 8.53
C LEU A 20 3.59 3.76 8.57
N GLY A 21 3.08 4.73 9.32
CA GLY A 21 3.61 6.08 9.39
C GLY A 21 3.60 6.79 8.04
N SER A 22 4.34 7.88 7.98
CA SER A 22 4.47 8.68 6.77
C SER A 22 5.93 8.80 6.33
N ARG A 23 6.13 9.14 5.07
CA ARG A 23 7.43 9.47 4.48
C ARG A 23 7.38 10.82 3.80
N VAL A 24 8.50 11.53 3.86
CA VAL A 24 8.70 12.77 3.11
C VAL A 24 8.95 12.43 1.65
N SER A 25 8.14 12.98 0.75
CA SER A 25 8.29 12.83 -0.69
C SER A 25 9.34 13.79 -1.26
N ARG A 26 9.92 13.44 -2.40
CA ARG A 26 10.77 14.35 -3.20
C ARG A 26 9.98 15.54 -3.78
N ARG A 27 8.65 15.43 -3.91
CA ARG A 27 7.81 16.50 -4.50
C ARG A 27 7.48 17.56 -3.46
N TYR A 28 7.52 18.82 -3.89
CA TYR A 28 7.07 19.97 -3.11
C TYR A 28 5.57 20.19 -3.24
N ARG A 29 4.96 20.78 -2.21
CA ARG A 29 3.63 21.38 -2.22
C ARG A 29 3.75 22.86 -1.85
N ALA A 30 2.79 23.66 -2.31
CA ALA A 30 2.68 25.05 -1.91
C ALA A 30 2.41 25.18 -0.41
N GLY A 31 3.05 26.17 0.21
CA GLY A 31 2.88 26.54 1.61
C GLY A 31 3.44 25.53 2.63
N GLY A 32 3.26 25.87 3.91
CA GLY A 32 3.49 24.98 5.05
C GLY A 32 4.96 24.65 5.33
N GLY A 33 5.90 25.48 4.89
CA GLY A 33 7.33 25.29 5.15
C GLY A 33 8.09 26.61 5.18
N THR A 34 9.39 26.53 5.48
CA THR A 34 10.31 27.68 5.54
C THR A 34 11.04 27.94 4.22
N GLN A 35 10.93 27.04 3.24
CA GLN A 35 11.62 27.18 1.97
C GLN A 35 10.81 28.09 1.04
N ILE A 36 11.46 29.10 0.49
CA ILE A 36 10.84 30.05 -0.44
C ILE A 36 10.54 29.38 -1.80
N ASP A 37 9.37 29.68 -2.37
CA ASP A 37 8.99 29.25 -3.72
C ASP A 37 9.29 30.34 -4.76
N LEU A 38 10.55 30.41 -5.19
CA LEU A 38 11.03 31.41 -6.16
C LEU A 38 10.22 31.41 -7.46
N ARG A 39 9.79 30.24 -7.97
CA ARG A 39 9.01 30.17 -9.21
C ARG A 39 7.67 30.88 -9.05
N ARG A 40 7.03 30.73 -7.89
CA ARG A 40 5.78 31.41 -7.61
C ARG A 40 6.00 32.90 -7.39
N ILE A 41 7.08 33.29 -6.70
CA ILE A 41 7.49 34.71 -6.56
C ILE A 41 7.62 35.37 -7.94
N PHE A 42 8.42 34.81 -8.84
CA PHE A 42 8.61 35.41 -10.16
C PHE A 42 7.29 35.49 -10.91
N ARG A 43 6.47 34.42 -10.91
CA ARG A 43 5.16 34.42 -11.60
C ARG A 43 4.16 35.40 -11.02
N SER A 44 4.11 35.59 -9.69
CA SER A 44 3.16 36.50 -9.05
C SER A 44 3.59 37.96 -9.13
N ASN A 45 4.89 38.21 -9.27
CA ASN A 45 5.45 39.56 -9.26
C ASN A 45 5.85 40.08 -10.66
N VAL A 46 5.58 39.34 -11.75
CA VAL A 46 5.73 39.91 -13.11
C VAL A 46 4.90 41.18 -13.30
N GLN A 47 3.74 41.27 -12.62
CA GLN A 47 2.87 42.45 -12.66
C GLN A 47 3.36 43.60 -11.78
N PHE A 48 4.20 43.32 -10.78
CA PHE A 48 4.63 44.28 -9.75
C PHE A 48 6.14 44.49 -9.91
N ALA A 49 6.50 45.46 -10.74
CA ALA A 49 7.87 45.69 -11.19
C ALA A 49 8.86 45.99 -10.05
N ASP A 50 8.40 46.62 -8.95
CA ASP A 50 9.27 47.16 -7.92
C ASP A 50 8.94 46.73 -6.47
N GLU A 51 7.86 45.97 -6.23
CA GLU A 51 7.51 45.51 -4.88
C GLU A 51 7.09 44.03 -4.83
N PHE A 52 7.82 43.24 -4.03
CA PHE A 52 7.46 41.86 -3.71
C PHE A 52 6.33 41.83 -2.66
N LEU A 53 5.09 41.93 -3.11
CA LEU A 53 3.90 41.92 -2.23
C LEU A 53 3.71 40.62 -1.44
N THR A 54 4.21 39.49 -1.95
CA THR A 54 4.10 38.18 -1.28
C THR A 54 5.33 37.31 -1.47
N ILE A 55 5.76 36.65 -0.37
CA ILE A 55 6.81 35.63 -0.36
C ILE A 55 6.17 34.26 -0.10
N PRO A 56 5.63 33.59 -1.13
CA PRO A 56 5.09 32.25 -0.99
C PRO A 56 6.17 31.26 -0.57
N THR A 57 5.81 30.40 0.38
CA THR A 57 6.66 29.29 0.82
C THR A 57 6.21 27.97 0.19
N ARG A 58 7.06 26.95 0.32
CA ARG A 58 6.80 25.57 -0.08
C ARG A 58 7.38 24.61 0.95
N SER A 59 6.77 23.43 1.03
CA SER A 59 7.22 22.33 1.89
C SER A 59 7.27 21.03 1.09
N ARG A 60 8.04 20.05 1.57
CA ARG A 60 8.00 18.71 0.98
C ARG A 60 6.67 18.05 1.32
N LYS A 61 6.08 17.35 0.34
CA LYS A 61 4.82 16.63 0.55
C LYS A 61 5.06 15.39 1.40
N THR A 62 4.34 15.25 2.49
CA THR A 62 4.28 14.00 3.26
C THR A 62 3.27 13.04 2.62
N LYS A 63 3.62 11.76 2.54
CA LYS A 63 2.75 10.70 2.01
C LYS A 63 2.77 9.49 2.94
N PRO A 64 1.69 8.71 3.03
CA PRO A 64 1.72 7.39 3.66
C PRO A 64 2.84 6.52 3.05
N ARG A 65 3.39 5.60 3.85
CA ARG A 65 4.31 4.59 3.31
C ARG A 65 3.54 3.55 2.50
N PRO A 66 4.03 3.15 1.32
CA PRO A 66 3.42 2.05 0.58
C PRO A 66 3.68 0.72 1.32
N LEU A 67 2.71 -0.20 1.26
CA LEU A 67 2.80 -1.54 1.81
C LEU A 67 2.85 -2.56 0.67
N VAL A 68 3.72 -3.56 0.80
CA VAL A 68 3.75 -4.73 -0.07
C VAL A 68 3.46 -5.97 0.77
N LEU A 69 2.41 -6.71 0.43
CA LEU A 69 2.04 -7.98 1.03
C LEU A 69 2.48 -9.12 0.11
N LEU A 70 3.25 -10.05 0.67
CA LEU A 70 3.69 -11.29 0.01
C LEU A 70 3.07 -12.46 0.77
N CYS A 71 2.17 -13.19 0.12
CA CYS A 71 1.43 -14.29 0.73
C CYS A 71 1.86 -15.63 0.14
N ASP A 72 2.25 -16.57 1.00
CA ASP A 72 2.56 -17.94 0.60
C ASP A 72 1.27 -18.76 0.42
N ILE A 73 1.20 -19.48 -0.69
CA ILE A 73 0.08 -20.34 -1.09
C ILE A 73 0.53 -21.74 -1.52
N SER A 74 1.73 -22.15 -1.08
CA SER A 74 2.25 -23.51 -1.29
C SER A 74 1.40 -24.58 -0.59
N GLY A 75 1.65 -25.86 -0.92
CA GLY A 75 0.90 -27.00 -0.38
C GLY A 75 0.91 -27.12 1.14
N SER A 76 2.02 -26.73 1.78
CA SER A 76 2.08 -26.67 3.24
C SER A 76 1.15 -25.59 3.82
N MET A 77 0.83 -24.55 3.05
CA MET A 77 0.03 -23.41 3.44
C MET A 77 -1.46 -23.56 3.13
N GLU A 78 -1.90 -24.65 2.49
CA GLU A 78 -3.27 -24.85 2.00
C GLU A 78 -4.36 -24.50 3.03
N ARG A 79 -4.16 -24.91 4.29
CA ARG A 79 -5.10 -24.62 5.40
C ARG A 79 -5.07 -23.16 5.89
N TYR A 80 -4.01 -22.40 5.61
CA TYR A 80 -3.82 -20.99 6.01
C TYR A 80 -4.13 -20.01 4.89
N THR A 81 -4.03 -20.44 3.63
CA THR A 81 -4.14 -19.56 2.46
C THR A 81 -5.44 -18.77 2.46
N ARG A 82 -6.57 -19.38 2.83
CA ARG A 82 -7.87 -18.68 2.86
C ARG A 82 -7.90 -17.56 3.90
N LEU A 83 -7.33 -17.77 5.09
CA LEU A 83 -7.23 -16.76 6.14
C LEU A 83 -6.33 -15.59 5.69
N LEU A 84 -5.15 -15.92 5.16
CA LEU A 84 -4.18 -14.94 4.65
C LEU A 84 -4.76 -14.07 3.54
N LEU A 85 -5.54 -14.65 2.63
CA LEU A 85 -6.17 -13.91 1.54
C LEU A 85 -7.34 -13.05 2.02
N HIS A 86 -8.15 -13.53 2.97
CA HIS A 86 -9.17 -12.69 3.62
C HIS A 86 -8.56 -11.47 4.29
N PHE A 87 -7.48 -11.67 5.02
CA PHE A 87 -6.76 -10.59 5.66
C PHE A 87 -6.19 -9.59 4.64
N THR A 88 -5.54 -10.10 3.60
CA THR A 88 -5.01 -9.30 2.50
C THR A 88 -6.11 -8.48 1.81
N HIS A 89 -7.32 -9.05 1.67
CA HIS A 89 -8.50 -8.35 1.15
C HIS A 89 -8.95 -7.20 2.02
N THR A 90 -9.07 -7.43 3.32
CA THR A 90 -9.43 -6.37 4.28
C THR A 90 -8.41 -5.23 4.24
N LEU A 91 -7.11 -5.55 4.20
CA LEU A 91 -6.04 -4.55 4.14
C LEU A 91 -6.02 -3.77 2.83
N ALA A 92 -6.14 -4.46 1.69
CA ALA A 92 -6.12 -3.84 0.37
C ALA A 92 -7.33 -2.90 0.14
N ASN A 93 -8.43 -3.11 0.86
CA ASN A 93 -9.60 -2.24 0.82
C ASN A 93 -9.54 -1.09 1.83
N THR A 94 -8.90 -1.29 2.98
CA THR A 94 -8.80 -0.26 4.03
C THR A 94 -7.68 0.75 3.74
N MET A 95 -6.56 0.30 3.16
CA MET A 95 -5.38 1.12 2.99
C MET A 95 -5.18 1.60 1.55
N TYR A 96 -4.86 2.89 1.38
CA TYR A 96 -4.77 3.56 0.08
C TYR A 96 -3.59 3.12 -0.82
N GLN A 97 -2.53 2.52 -0.27
CA GLN A 97 -1.31 2.19 -1.03
C GLN A 97 -0.76 0.79 -0.70
N VAL A 98 -1.61 -0.24 -0.86
CA VAL A 98 -1.22 -1.64 -0.69
C VAL A 98 -1.08 -2.32 -2.03
N GLU A 99 0.04 -3.01 -2.21
CA GLU A 99 0.29 -3.96 -3.29
C GLU A 99 0.33 -5.36 -2.70
N SER A 100 -0.46 -6.28 -3.26
CA SER A 100 -0.58 -7.66 -2.80
C SER A 100 -0.13 -8.64 -3.88
N PHE A 101 0.71 -9.59 -3.49
CA PHE A 101 1.22 -10.68 -4.31
C PHE A 101 1.07 -12.00 -3.57
N VAL A 102 0.86 -13.06 -4.33
CA VAL A 102 0.94 -14.45 -3.84
C VAL A 102 2.08 -15.17 -4.51
N PHE A 103 2.67 -16.13 -3.81
CA PHE A 103 3.73 -16.97 -4.36
C PHE A 103 3.59 -18.43 -3.91
N SER A 104 3.87 -19.33 -4.84
CA SER A 104 4.20 -20.74 -4.59
C SER A 104 5.47 -21.08 -5.39
N THR A 105 5.31 -21.43 -6.66
CA THR A 105 6.39 -21.60 -7.65
C THR A 105 6.61 -20.34 -8.49
N HIS A 106 5.57 -19.51 -8.61
CA HIS A 106 5.60 -18.26 -9.34
C HIS A 106 5.02 -17.13 -8.50
N LEU A 107 5.55 -15.92 -8.67
CA LEU A 107 5.05 -14.71 -8.01
C LEU A 107 3.97 -14.06 -8.87
N THR A 108 2.76 -13.98 -8.34
CA THR A 108 1.59 -13.40 -9.05
C THR A 108 1.05 -12.19 -8.31
N ARG A 109 0.91 -11.06 -9.03
CA ARG A 109 0.31 -9.83 -8.49
C ARG A 109 -1.21 -9.93 -8.49
N ILE A 110 -1.82 -9.89 -7.30
CA ILE A 110 -3.28 -10.06 -7.12
C ILE A 110 -4.00 -8.82 -6.58
N THR A 111 -3.30 -7.69 -6.50
CA THR A 111 -3.82 -6.43 -5.92
C THR A 111 -5.17 -6.02 -6.50
N GLN A 112 -5.32 -6.06 -7.83
CA GLN A 112 -6.58 -5.70 -8.49
C GLN A 112 -7.67 -6.77 -8.29
N HIS A 113 -7.28 -8.04 -8.21
CA HIS A 113 -8.20 -9.17 -8.06
C HIS A 113 -8.84 -9.10 -6.68
N ILE A 114 -8.01 -8.88 -5.67
CA ILE A 114 -8.45 -8.72 -4.28
C ILE A 114 -9.28 -7.44 -4.08
N ARG A 115 -8.96 -6.30 -4.71
CA ARG A 115 -9.76 -5.07 -4.53
C ARG A 115 -11.13 -5.10 -5.20
N ARG A 116 -11.32 -5.92 -6.24
CA ARG A 116 -12.55 -5.93 -7.06
C ARG A 116 -13.39 -7.18 -6.87
N LYS A 117 -12.78 -8.31 -6.52
CA LYS A 117 -13.43 -9.62 -6.46
C LYS A 117 -13.33 -10.21 -5.06
N SER A 118 -14.21 -11.16 -4.75
CA SER A 118 -14.12 -11.93 -3.51
C SER A 118 -12.86 -12.80 -3.48
N VAL A 119 -12.39 -13.12 -2.28
CA VAL A 119 -11.24 -14.00 -2.02
C VAL A 119 -11.32 -15.31 -2.79
N ASP A 120 -12.52 -15.89 -2.91
CA ASP A 120 -12.75 -17.15 -3.62
C ASP A 120 -12.42 -17.05 -5.12
N VAL A 121 -12.60 -15.88 -5.75
CA VAL A 121 -12.20 -15.71 -7.15
C VAL A 121 -10.69 -15.59 -7.28
N ALA A 122 -10.02 -14.90 -6.36
CA ALA A 122 -8.56 -14.84 -6.34
C ALA A 122 -7.95 -16.24 -6.16
N LEU A 123 -8.53 -17.08 -5.29
CA LEU A 123 -8.14 -18.48 -5.12
C LEU A 123 -8.31 -19.30 -6.38
N ARG A 124 -9.41 -19.13 -7.14
CA ARG A 124 -9.63 -19.83 -8.41
C ARG A 124 -8.67 -19.37 -9.51
N ASP A 125 -8.50 -18.05 -9.65
CA ASP A 125 -7.60 -17.45 -10.64
C ASP A 125 -6.14 -17.88 -10.39
N VAL A 126 -5.77 -18.08 -9.13
CA VAL A 126 -4.44 -18.55 -8.74
C VAL A 126 -4.33 -20.08 -8.83
N GLY A 127 -5.32 -20.85 -8.40
CA GLY A 127 -5.33 -22.31 -8.54
C GLY A 127 -5.21 -22.77 -10.00
N THR A 128 -5.80 -22.03 -10.94
CA THR A 128 -5.68 -22.30 -12.39
C THR A 128 -4.30 -21.97 -12.97
N SER A 129 -3.60 -20.97 -12.43
CA SER A 129 -2.20 -20.66 -12.78
C SER A 129 -1.18 -21.54 -12.05
N VAL A 130 -1.66 -22.38 -11.12
CA VAL A 130 -0.89 -23.26 -10.25
C VAL A 130 -1.13 -24.73 -10.60
N SER A 131 -1.62 -25.02 -11.82
CA SER A 131 -1.87 -26.36 -12.38
C SER A 131 -0.61 -27.22 -12.63
N ASP A 132 0.43 -27.08 -11.79
CA ASP A 132 1.59 -27.97 -11.67
C ASP A 132 1.71 -28.46 -10.21
N TRP A 133 0.59 -28.87 -9.63
CA TRP A 133 0.59 -29.65 -8.39
C TRP A 133 0.45 -31.12 -8.79
N GLY A 134 1.60 -31.77 -8.94
CA GLY A 134 1.71 -33.23 -8.94
C GLY A 134 1.59 -33.80 -7.54
#